data_AF-A0A370CHL2-F1
#
_entry.id   AF-A0A370CHL2-F1
#
_cell.length_a   1.000
_cell.length_b   1.000
_cell.length_c   1.000
_cell.angle_alpha   90.00
_cell.angle_beta   90.00
_cell.angle_gamma   90.00
#
_symmetry.space_group_name_H-M   'P 1'
#
loop_
_entity.id
_entity.type
_entity.pdbx_description
1 polymer ?
#
loop_
_entity_poly.entity_id
_entity_poly.type
_entity_poly.pdbx_seq_one_letter_code
_entity_poly.pdbx_strand_id
1 'polypeptide(L)'
;MGRPSKFNPTLAKNIIEDIAQLVPYTITAKANQIDRSTLYDWINQGLADIQAGKNKTEFAQFSDAIKKSQCQSVKELLKDIKKGEKAWQSRAWLLERRFPMEFSLAAEELAELKLQIEEIKQLIKSYEK
;
A
#
# COMPACT_ATOMS: atom_id res chain seq x y z
N MET A 1 -26.49 6.48 16.30
CA MET A 1 -25.32 7.37 16.47
C MET A 1 -24.09 6.47 16.61
N GLY A 2 -23.17 6.54 15.66
CA GLY A 2 -22.03 5.62 15.57
C GLY A 2 -20.88 6.01 16.48
N ARG A 3 -20.08 5.02 16.89
CA ARG A 3 -18.82 5.23 17.63
C ARG A 3 -17.90 6.16 16.81
N PRO A 4 -17.33 7.22 17.41
CA PRO A 4 -16.39 8.09 16.73
C PRO A 4 -15.21 7.31 16.14
N SER A 5 -14.79 7.66 14.93
CA SER A 5 -13.59 7.09 14.32
C SER A 5 -12.38 7.38 15.22
N LYS A 6 -11.47 6.40 15.34
CA LYS A 6 -10.15 6.63 15.97
C LYS A 6 -9.24 7.53 15.12
N PHE A 7 -9.61 7.79 13.87
CA PHE A 7 -8.82 8.57 12.93
C PHE A 7 -8.58 9.98 13.47
N ASN A 8 -7.32 10.39 13.51
CA ASN A 8 -6.91 11.73 13.89
C ASN A 8 -5.55 12.05 13.22
N PRO A 9 -5.18 13.34 13.10
CA PRO A 9 -3.97 13.75 12.38
C PRO A 9 -2.67 13.14 12.93
N THR A 10 -2.54 13.00 14.25
CA THR A 10 -1.34 12.42 14.88
C THR A 10 -1.19 10.95 14.53
N LEU A 11 -2.27 10.18 14.64
CA LEU A 11 -2.28 8.76 14.27
C LEU A 11 -2.01 8.58 12.77
N ALA A 12 -2.64 9.40 11.93
CA ALA A 12 -2.42 9.37 10.49
C ALA A 12 -0.95 9.61 10.14
N LYS A 13 -0.31 10.59 10.78
CA LYS A 13 1.11 10.90 10.60
C LYS A 13 2.01 9.71 10.97
N ASN A 14 1.80 9.11 12.15
CA ASN A 14 2.58 7.95 12.58
C ASN A 14 2.46 6.77 11.60
N ILE A 15 1.24 6.51 11.11
CA ILE A 15 0.99 5.45 10.12
C ILE A 15 1.70 5.75 8.80
N ILE A 16 1.68 7.00 8.33
CA ILE A 16 2.40 7.42 7.11
C ILE A 16 3.90 7.21 7.28
N GLU A 17 4.47 7.56 8.44
CA GLU A 17 5.89 7.38 8.75
C GLU A 17 6.30 5.90 8.79
N ASP A 18 5.49 5.04 9.42
CA ASP A 18 5.72 3.59 9.43
C ASP A 18 5.71 3.02 8.00
N ILE A 19 4.73 3.41 7.18
CA ILE A 19 4.61 2.93 5.80
C ILE A 19 5.73 3.48 4.92
N ALA A 20 6.21 4.70 5.18
CA ALA A 20 7.38 5.26 4.51
C ALA A 20 8.63 4.40 4.76
N GLN A 21 8.72 3.74 5.92
CA GLN A 21 9.78 2.77 6.21
C GLN A 21 9.51 1.37 5.63
N LEU A 22 8.52 1.24 4.75
CA LEU A 22 8.05 0.00 4.12
C LEU A 22 7.57 -1.06 5.11
N VAL A 23 7.18 -0.65 6.33
CA VAL A 23 6.62 -1.55 7.33
C VAL A 23 5.30 -2.17 6.81
N PRO A 24 5.06 -3.48 6.97
CA PRO A 24 3.80 -4.11 6.60
C PRO A 24 2.60 -3.51 7.34
N TYR A 25 1.47 -3.32 6.63
CA TYR A 25 0.24 -2.75 7.21
C TYR A 25 -0.25 -3.46 8.46
N THR A 26 -0.08 -4.79 8.55
CA THR A 26 -0.42 -5.55 9.76
C THR A 26 0.41 -5.11 10.97
N ILE A 27 1.71 -4.87 10.77
CA ILE A 27 2.62 -4.43 11.83
C ILE A 27 2.34 -2.96 12.17
N THR A 28 2.20 -2.11 11.16
CA THR A 28 1.83 -0.69 11.33
C THR A 28 0.53 -0.53 12.12
N ALA A 29 -0.52 -1.27 11.76
CA ALA A 29 -1.80 -1.23 12.47
C ALA A 29 -1.63 -1.62 13.95
N LYS A 30 -0.89 -2.71 14.22
CA LYS A 30 -0.60 -3.18 15.57
C LYS A 30 0.21 -2.16 16.38
N ALA A 31 1.25 -1.57 15.79
CA ALA A 31 2.07 -0.53 16.42
C ALA A 31 1.23 0.70 16.81
N ASN A 32 0.23 1.02 15.99
CA ASN A 32 -0.67 2.15 16.16
C ASN A 32 -1.99 1.81 16.88
N GLN A 33 -2.11 0.60 17.47
CA GLN A 33 -3.25 0.17 18.29
C GLN A 33 -4.62 0.25 17.57
N ILE A 34 -4.61 -0.05 16.27
CA ILE A 34 -5.80 -0.21 15.44
C ILE A 34 -5.86 -1.61 14.85
N ASP A 35 -7.06 -2.07 14.50
CA ASP A 35 -7.18 -3.31 13.77
C ASP A 35 -6.67 -3.11 12.33
N ARG A 36 -6.14 -4.19 11.74
CA ARG A 36 -5.72 -4.17 10.34
C ARG A 36 -6.88 -3.75 9.43
N SER A 37 -8.08 -4.29 9.63
CA SER A 37 -9.27 -3.93 8.86
C SER A 37 -9.53 -2.42 8.90
N THR A 38 -9.43 -1.79 10.07
CA THR A 38 -9.62 -0.34 10.23
C THR A 38 -8.65 0.46 9.36
N LEU A 39 -7.37 0.06 9.31
CA LEU A 39 -6.40 0.72 8.42
C LEU A 39 -6.79 0.56 6.94
N TYR A 40 -7.19 -0.65 6.53
CA TYR A 40 -7.65 -0.88 5.16
C TYR A 40 -8.90 -0.09 4.83
N ASP A 41 -9.86 0.01 5.74
CA ASP A 41 -11.10 0.75 5.55
C ASP A 41 -10.82 2.23 5.31
N TRP A 42 -9.92 2.84 6.09
CA TRP A 42 -9.52 4.23 5.89
C TRP A 42 -8.83 4.47 4.55
N ILE A 43 -7.93 3.56 4.14
CA ILE A 43 -7.24 3.64 2.85
C ILE A 43 -8.26 3.47 1.71
N ASN A 44 -9.12 2.45 1.77
CA ASN A 44 -10.11 2.17 0.73
C ASN A 44 -11.13 3.30 0.61
N GLN A 45 -11.59 3.86 1.73
CA GLN A 45 -12.47 5.03 1.75
C GLN A 45 -11.79 6.23 1.08
N GLY A 46 -10.53 6.49 1.39
CA GLY A 46 -9.80 7.59 0.74
C GLY A 46 -9.59 7.38 -0.75
N LEU A 47 -9.35 6.14 -1.19
CA LEU A 47 -9.27 5.81 -2.61
C LEU A 47 -10.62 5.99 -3.32
N ALA A 48 -11.72 5.62 -2.69
CA ALA A 48 -13.06 5.86 -3.22
C ALA A 48 -13.39 7.36 -3.29
N ASP A 49 -13.00 8.14 -2.28
CA ASP A 49 -13.16 9.60 -2.28
C ASP A 49 -12.38 10.25 -3.44
N ILE A 50 -11.14 9.83 -3.68
CA ILE A 50 -10.33 10.31 -4.81
C ILE A 50 -11.00 9.99 -6.15
N GLN A 51 -11.50 8.75 -6.32
CA GLN A 51 -12.21 8.36 -7.54
C GLN A 51 -13.49 9.16 -7.76
N ALA A 52 -14.16 9.57 -6.69
CA ALA A 52 -15.34 10.44 -6.73
C ALA A 52 -15.00 11.94 -6.85
N GLY A 53 -13.73 12.32 -7.01
CA GLY A 53 -13.28 13.71 -7.13
C GLY A 53 -13.22 14.48 -5.80
N LYS A 54 -13.38 13.81 -4.66
CA LYS A 54 -13.40 14.40 -3.31
C LYS A 54 -12.01 14.43 -2.66
N ASN A 55 -11.04 15.03 -3.34
CA ASN A 55 -9.62 15.01 -2.94
C ASN A 55 -9.29 15.77 -1.64
N LYS A 56 -10.25 16.48 -1.05
CA LYS A 56 -10.07 17.27 0.17
C LYS A 56 -10.52 16.56 1.45
N THR A 57 -11.06 15.34 1.36
CA THR A 57 -11.41 14.58 2.57
C THR A 57 -10.14 14.11 3.29
N GLU A 58 -10.24 13.94 4.61
CA GLU A 58 -9.11 13.49 5.43
C GLU A 58 -8.58 12.12 4.97
N PHE A 59 -9.48 11.20 4.62
CA PHE A 59 -9.10 9.88 4.11
C PHE A 59 -8.47 9.95 2.72
N ALA A 60 -8.94 10.83 1.83
CA ALA A 60 -8.32 11.03 0.52
C ALA A 60 -6.88 11.54 0.67
N GLN A 61 -6.68 12.57 1.49
CA GLN A 61 -5.35 13.11 1.76
C GLN A 61 -4.42 12.09 2.42
N PHE A 62 -4.94 11.31 3.37
CA PHE A 62 -4.20 10.23 4.03
C PHE A 62 -3.76 9.15 3.05
N SER A 63 -4.67 8.69 2.19
CA SER A 63 -4.40 7.63 1.21
C SER A 63 -3.40 8.09 0.14
N ASP A 64 -3.53 9.33 -0.32
CA ASP A 64 -2.59 9.94 -1.25
C ASP A 64 -1.20 10.12 -0.60
N ALA A 65 -1.14 10.56 0.66
CA ALA A 65 0.10 10.71 1.40
C ALA A 65 0.82 9.38 1.60
N ILE A 66 0.10 8.30 1.94
CA ILE A 66 0.65 6.93 2.02
C ILE A 66 1.27 6.51 0.70
N LYS A 67 0.55 6.69 -0.42
CA LYS A 67 1.05 6.32 -1.74
C LYS A 67 2.30 7.12 -2.11
N LYS A 68 2.29 8.43 -1.86
CA LYS A 68 3.43 9.31 -2.14
C LYS A 68 4.66 8.94 -1.31
N SER A 69 4.49 8.69 -0.01
CA SER A 69 5.62 8.32 0.85
C SER A 69 6.22 6.98 0.43
N GLN A 70 5.38 5.97 0.14
CA GLN A 70 5.85 4.68 -0.33
C GLN A 70 6.61 4.78 -1.66
N CYS A 71 6.08 5.54 -2.64
CA CYS A 71 6.77 5.80 -3.91
C CYS A 71 8.12 6.47 -3.71
N GLN A 72 8.20 7.44 -2.78
CA GLN A 72 9.44 8.14 -2.49
C GLN A 72 10.49 7.18 -1.90
N SER A 73 10.10 6.33 -0.95
CA SER A 73 10.99 5.33 -0.35
C SER A 73 11.53 4.33 -1.38
N VAL A 74 10.69 3.87 -2.30
CA VAL A 74 11.13 2.99 -3.41
C VAL A 74 12.17 3.70 -4.28
N LYS A 75 11.95 4.96 -4.65
CA LYS A 75 12.90 5.75 -5.46
C LYS A 75 14.23 5.95 -4.74
N GLU A 76 14.21 6.14 -3.43
CA GLU A 76 15.42 6.27 -2.61
C GLU A 76 16.21 4.97 -2.56
N LEU A 77 15.54 3.83 -2.33
CA LEU A 77 16.20 2.52 -2.38
C LEU A 77 16.84 2.25 -3.75
N LEU A 78 16.13 2.57 -4.84
CA LEU A 78 16.67 2.42 -6.20
C LEU A 78 17.86 3.33 -6.47
N LYS A 79 17.83 4.56 -5.95
CA LYS A 79 18.96 5.50 -6.05
C LYS A 79 20.19 4.95 -5.34
N ASP A 80 20.03 4.41 -4.13
CA ASP A 80 21.11 3.80 -3.37
C ASP A 80 21.69 2.56 -4.06
N ILE A 81 20.82 1.70 -4.61
CA ILE A 81 21.24 0.52 -5.37
C ILE A 81 22.04 0.93 -6.60
N LYS A 82 21.54 1.90 -7.38
CA LYS A 82 22.22 2.39 -8.60
C LYS A 82 23.59 3.00 -8.30
N LYS A 83 23.76 3.62 -7.13
CA LYS A 83 25.04 4.17 -6.69
C LYS A 83 26.03 3.11 -6.20
N GLY A 84 25.57 1.88 -5.95
CA GLY A 84 26.41 0.83 -5.36
C GLY A 84 26.75 1.11 -3.89
N GLU A 85 25.86 1.77 -3.15
CA GLU A 85 26.03 2.01 -1.72
C GLU A 85 26.24 0.67 -0.96
N LYS A 86 26.91 0.72 0.20
CA LYS A 86 27.10 -0.48 1.03
C LYS A 86 25.74 -1.13 1.35
N ALA A 87 25.70 -2.46 1.30
CA ALA A 87 24.49 -3.26 1.51
C ALA A 87 23.35 -2.97 0.52
N TRP A 88 23.67 -2.70 -0.76
CA TRP A 88 22.66 -2.58 -1.81
C TRP A 88 21.84 -3.86 -2.00
N GLN A 89 22.42 -5.04 -1.78
CA GLN A 89 21.69 -6.32 -1.87
C GLN A 89 20.52 -6.37 -0.87
N SER A 90 20.73 -5.91 0.37
CA SER A 90 19.69 -5.86 1.39
C SER A 90 18.52 -4.96 0.96
N ARG A 91 18.82 -3.86 0.26
CA ARG A 91 17.80 -2.96 -0.30
C ARG A 91 17.05 -3.60 -1.47
N ALA A 92 17.76 -4.29 -2.37
CA ALA A 92 17.15 -5.02 -3.47
C ALA A 92 16.21 -6.12 -2.94
N TRP A 93 16.64 -6.89 -1.95
CA TRP A 93 15.80 -7.91 -1.31
C TRP A 93 14.58 -7.32 -0.60
N LEU A 94 14.69 -6.11 -0.03
CA LEU A 94 13.54 -5.43 0.55
C LEU A 94 12.53 -5.05 -0.54
N LEU A 95 12.99 -4.53 -1.68
CA LEU A 95 12.14 -4.23 -2.83
C LEU A 95 11.43 -5.48 -3.35
N GLU A 96 12.16 -6.56 -3.62
CA GLU A 96 11.60 -7.84 -4.09
C GLU A 96 10.50 -8.38 -3.17
N ARG A 97 10.70 -8.30 -1.84
CA ARG A 97 9.74 -8.82 -0.86
C ARG A 97 8.50 -7.93 -0.68
N ARG A 98 8.66 -6.62 -0.79
CA ARG A 98 7.56 -5.66 -0.56
C ARG A 98 6.77 -5.36 -1.84
N PHE A 99 7.42 -5.48 -2.99
CA PHE A 99 6.92 -5.14 -4.31
C PHE A 99 7.28 -6.26 -5.32
N PRO A 100 6.81 -7.50 -5.09
CA PRO A 100 7.19 -8.64 -5.92
C PRO A 100 6.68 -8.53 -7.36
N MET A 101 5.56 -7.83 -7.56
CA MET A 101 4.99 -7.61 -8.90
C MET A 101 5.88 -6.74 -9.78
N GLU A 102 6.72 -5.91 -9.17
CA GLU A 102 7.58 -4.96 -9.87
C GLU A 102 9.05 -5.38 -9.91
N PHE A 103 9.55 -6.07 -8.88
CA PHE A 103 10.99 -6.31 -8.71
C PHE A 103 11.39 -7.78 -8.61
N SER A 104 10.44 -8.72 -8.48
CA SER A 104 10.83 -10.14 -8.44
C SER A 104 11.29 -10.63 -9.82
N LEU A 105 12.08 -11.70 -9.84
CA LEU A 105 12.48 -12.35 -11.09
C LEU A 105 11.27 -12.93 -11.86
N ALA A 106 10.19 -13.24 -11.16
CA ALA A 106 8.96 -13.79 -11.74
C ALA A 106 7.89 -12.71 -11.94
N ALA A 107 8.27 -11.43 -12.05
CA ALA A 107 7.32 -10.32 -12.10
C ALA A 107 6.36 -10.41 -13.30
N GLU A 108 6.86 -10.83 -14.46
CA GLU A 108 6.06 -11.00 -15.67
C GLU A 108 5.05 -12.15 -15.51
N GLU A 109 5.50 -13.30 -15.02
CA GLU A 109 4.64 -14.47 -14.77
C GLU A 109 3.59 -14.16 -13.68
N LEU A 110 3.97 -13.44 -12.62
CA LEU A 110 3.04 -13.01 -11.58
C LEU A 110 1.98 -12.04 -12.13
N ALA A 111 2.37 -11.13 -13.04
CA ALA A 111 1.44 -10.23 -13.70
C ALA A 111 0.44 -10.99 -14.59
N GLU A 112 0.92 -11.96 -15.35
CA GLU A 112 0.07 -12.82 -16.18
C GLU A 112 -0.92 -13.62 -15.34
N LEU A 113 -0.43 -14.32 -14.30
CA LEU A 113 -1.30 -15.10 -13.39
C LEU A 113 -2.37 -14.24 -12.74
N LYS A 114 -2.04 -13.00 -12.37
CA LYS A 114 -3.00 -12.05 -11.80
C LYS A 114 -4.11 -11.68 -12.78
N LEU A 115 -3.78 -11.52 -14.06
CA LEU A 115 -4.77 -11.26 -15.12
C LEU A 115 -5.70 -12.46 -15.30
N GLN A 116 -5.14 -13.66 -15.44
CA GLN A 116 -5.91 -14.90 -15.59
C GLN A 116 -6.88 -15.12 -14.41
N ILE A 117 -6.43 -14.85 -13.17
CA ILE A 117 -7.30 -14.94 -11.98
C ILE A 117 -8.48 -13.97 -12.07
N GLU A 118 -8.26 -12.75 -12.58
CA GLU A 118 -9.32 -11.76 -12.69
C GLU A 118 -10.35 -12.12 -13.77
N GLU A 119 -9.89 -12.67 -14.89
CA GLU A 119 -10.76 -13.22 -15.94
C GLU A 119 -11.63 -14.36 -15.39
N ILE A 120 -11.04 -15.30 -14.65
CA ILE A 120 -11.77 -16.40 -14.00
C ILE A 120 -12.83 -15.86 -13.04
N LYS A 121 -12.50 -14.85 -12.22
CA LYS A 121 -13.49 -14.24 -11.31
C LYS A 121 -14.66 -13.61 -12.04
N GLN A 122 -14.40 -12.96 -13.18
CA GLN A 122 -15.45 -12.37 -14.01
C GLN A 122 -16.36 -13.44 -14.60
N LEU A 123 -15.79 -14.57 -15.04
CA LEU A 123 -16.56 -15.72 -15.51
C LEU A 123 -17.42 -16.32 -14.39
N ILE A 124 -16.87 -16.58 -13.20
CA ILE A 124 -17.66 -17.12 -12.08
C ILE A 124 -18.84 -16.20 -11.77
N LYS A 125 -18.60 -14.89 -11.70
CA LYS A 125 -19.65 -13.89 -11.43
C LYS A 125 -20.75 -13.84 -12.51
N SER A 126 -20.46 -14.23 -13.74
CA SER A 126 -21.47 -14.30 -14.80
C SER A 126 -22.36 -15.54 -14.70
N TYR A 127 -21.88 -16.62 -14.07
CA TYR A 127 -22.66 -17.84 -13.80
C TYR A 127 -23.50 -17.76 -12.51
N GLU A 128 -23.17 -16.86 -11.59
CA GLU A 128 -23.94 -16.62 -10.35
C GLU A 128 -25.15 -15.67 -10.53
N LYS A 129 -25.36 -15.16 -11.76
CA LYS A 129 -26.52 -14.35 -12.14
C LYS A 129 -27.57 -15.20 -12.85
#